data_AF-A0A1C6NH46-F1
#
_entry.id   AF-A0A1C6NH46-F1
#
_cell.length_a   1.000
_cell.length_b   1.000
_cell.length_c   1.000
_cell.angle_alpha   90.00
_cell.angle_beta   90.00
_cell.angle_gamma   90.00
#
_symmetry.space_group_name_H-M   'P 1'
#
loop_
_entity.id
_entity.type
_entity.pdbx_description
1 polymer ?
#
loop_
_entity_poly.entity_id
_entity_poly.type
_entity_poly.pdbx_seq_one_letter_code
_entity_poly.pdbx_strand_id
1 'polypeptide(L)'
;MDTRRLLRFLATALGTAGLLVSGCSSGGSAPSASATGSAATEELEPYYGQKLRWRDCGVEGFQCTTMKAPLDYAKPDGGDVKLAVSRKKATGPGKRIGSLLVNPGGPGGSAVGYLQGYAAIGYPAPVRARYDMVAIDPRGVARSEPVECLTGKEMDTYTEVDQTPDDQGEVSALDSSFQKFADGCRKRSGRILPHVSTVETARDMDILRALLGDEKLHYVGASYGTFLGATYADLFPARVGRLVLDGAMDPSLPAVDINRDQTAGFEAAFQSFAADCVKQTACPLGTTSTADAATALKKLFTDLDAEPVPTGETRQLTESLATTGVIAAMYDEGSWPQLREAIASAQRKDGSGLLSLADSYYERGPSGKYANLMFANAAVNCLDLEPAFAGPAEVEKAVPEFEKASPVFGRGFAWAALNCAAWPVEPTGTPHRTEAEGAAPIVVVGTTRDPATPYKWAESLADQLSSGTLLTYEGDGHTAYGRGSDCIDTAINTYLLDGTPPKNGKKCT
;
A
#
# COMPACT_ATOMS: atom_id res chain seq x y z
N MET A 1 0.71 -27.15 50.86
CA MET A 1 0.99 -25.79 51.36
C MET A 1 0.71 -24.81 50.24
N ASP A 2 -0.09 -23.77 50.43
CA ASP A 2 -1.21 -23.68 51.38
C ASP A 2 -2.29 -22.72 50.82
N THR A 3 -3.44 -22.64 51.49
CA THR A 3 -4.65 -21.99 51.00
C THR A 3 -5.08 -20.76 51.81
N ARG A 4 -5.57 -19.74 51.06
CA ARG A 4 -6.65 -18.80 51.43
C ARG A 4 -6.42 -17.68 52.47
N ARG A 5 -6.86 -16.48 52.03
CA ARG A 5 -7.64 -15.44 52.76
C ARG A 5 -6.99 -14.58 53.86
N LEU A 6 -7.16 -13.26 53.68
CA LEU A 6 -7.94 -12.29 54.49
C LEU A 6 -7.88 -10.94 53.72
N LEU A 7 -8.92 -10.18 53.30
CA LEU A 7 -10.39 -10.06 53.52
C LEU A 7 -10.84 -9.15 54.69
N ARG A 8 -11.70 -8.14 54.37
CA ARG A 8 -12.36 -7.09 55.21
C ARG A 8 -11.46 -5.89 55.60
N PHE A 9 -11.92 -4.65 55.86
CA PHE A 9 -13.21 -3.88 55.75
C PHE A 9 -12.90 -2.37 56.01
N LEU A 10 -13.69 -1.30 55.80
CA LEU A 10 -15.05 -0.92 55.29
C LEU A 10 -14.89 0.44 54.50
N ALA A 11 -15.82 1.08 53.77
CA ALA A 11 -17.05 1.85 54.13
C ALA A 11 -16.89 2.89 55.28
N THR A 12 -17.51 4.09 55.34
CA THR A 12 -18.64 4.77 54.60
C THR A 12 -18.58 6.31 54.94
N ALA A 13 -19.40 7.30 54.53
CA ALA A 13 -20.61 7.47 53.68
C ALA A 13 -20.84 8.96 53.26
N LEU A 14 -21.72 9.18 52.26
CA LEU A 14 -22.74 10.26 52.09
C LEU A 14 -22.41 11.78 52.14
N GLY A 15 -23.07 12.54 51.25
CA GLY A 15 -23.17 14.01 51.29
C GLY A 15 -23.97 14.60 50.11
N THR A 16 -25.29 14.77 50.24
CA THR A 16 -26.19 15.24 49.16
C THR A 16 -26.66 16.69 49.35
N ALA A 17 -26.60 17.51 48.29
CA ALA A 17 -27.55 18.61 48.03
C ALA A 17 -27.39 19.12 46.59
N GLY A 18 -28.45 19.66 46.00
CA GLY A 18 -28.43 20.41 44.75
C GLY A 18 -29.46 21.55 44.80
N LEU A 19 -29.33 22.55 43.94
CA LEU A 19 -30.30 23.64 43.78
C LEU A 19 -30.22 24.26 42.38
N LEU A 20 -31.36 24.78 41.90
CA LEU A 20 -31.52 25.41 40.58
C LEU A 20 -31.53 26.94 40.72
N VAL A 21 -30.90 27.65 39.79
CA VAL A 21 -31.19 29.07 39.49
C VAL A 21 -31.10 29.28 37.97
N SER A 22 -32.09 29.97 37.40
CA SER A 22 -32.14 30.35 35.97
C SER A 22 -31.62 31.78 35.77
N GLY A 23 -31.03 32.13 34.62
CA GLY A 23 -30.43 33.47 34.45
C GLY A 23 -30.01 33.92 33.05
N CYS A 24 -30.99 34.13 32.15
CA CYS A 24 -30.96 35.04 30.99
C CYS A 24 -29.96 34.79 29.83
N SER A 25 -30.28 35.37 28.68
CA SER A 25 -29.54 35.28 27.42
C SER A 25 -28.80 36.58 27.08
N SER A 26 -27.70 36.45 26.32
CA SER A 26 -27.24 37.48 25.38
C SER A 26 -26.86 36.80 24.06
N GLY A 27 -27.14 37.45 22.93
CA GLY A 27 -27.07 36.81 21.61
C GLY A 27 -25.67 36.88 20.97
N GLY A 28 -25.25 35.77 20.35
CA GLY A 28 -24.07 35.69 19.49
C GLY A 28 -24.31 34.66 18.40
N SER A 29 -24.80 35.10 17.24
CA SER A 29 -25.18 34.20 16.13
C SER A 29 -23.96 33.74 15.34
N ALA A 30 -23.27 32.72 15.85
CA ALA A 30 -22.42 31.88 15.01
C ALA A 30 -23.30 31.09 14.01
N PRO A 31 -22.91 30.94 12.74
CA PRO A 31 -23.69 30.16 11.78
C PRO A 31 -23.63 28.67 12.15
N SER A 32 -24.77 28.11 12.57
CA SER A 32 -24.89 26.67 12.80
C SER A 32 -24.79 25.90 11.48
N ALA A 33 -23.66 25.22 11.26
CA ALA A 33 -23.62 24.10 10.33
C ALA A 33 -24.61 23.02 10.83
N SER A 34 -25.62 22.68 10.02
CA SER A 34 -26.69 21.76 10.43
C SER A 34 -27.43 21.17 9.22
N ALA A 35 -28.02 19.99 9.44
CA ALA A 35 -28.99 19.33 8.57
C ALA A 35 -28.53 18.68 7.24
N THR A 36 -27.23 18.46 7.01
CA THR A 36 -26.76 17.47 6.01
C THR A 36 -26.21 16.17 6.62
N GLY A 37 -25.68 16.21 7.84
CA GLY A 37 -25.06 15.04 8.47
C GLY A 37 -26.03 13.92 8.89
N SER A 38 -27.21 14.24 9.43
CA SER A 38 -28.12 13.25 10.05
C SER A 38 -28.62 12.20 9.06
N ALA A 39 -29.13 12.64 7.90
CA ALA A 39 -29.66 11.74 6.88
C ALA A 39 -28.58 10.78 6.34
N ALA A 40 -27.39 11.31 6.02
CA ALA A 40 -26.27 10.48 5.55
C ALA A 40 -25.77 9.48 6.61
N THR A 41 -25.93 9.76 7.91
CA THR A 41 -25.69 8.74 8.95
C THR A 41 -26.82 7.73 9.06
N GLU A 42 -28.09 8.16 9.01
CA GLU A 42 -29.28 7.28 9.09
C GLU A 42 -29.35 6.29 7.92
N GLU A 43 -28.96 6.70 6.71
CA GLU A 43 -28.89 5.84 5.52
C GLU A 43 -27.79 4.75 5.63
N LEU A 44 -26.77 4.96 6.45
CA LEU A 44 -25.66 4.01 6.66
C LEU A 44 -25.86 3.07 7.87
N GLU A 45 -26.81 3.36 8.77
CA GLU A 45 -27.15 2.50 9.93
C GLU A 45 -27.33 1.00 9.59
N PRO A 46 -27.95 0.58 8.45
CA PRO A 46 -28.04 -0.84 8.07
C PRO A 46 -26.67 -1.53 7.92
N TYR A 47 -25.63 -0.79 7.55
CA TYR A 47 -24.27 -1.30 7.40
C TYR A 47 -23.52 -1.31 8.75
N TYR A 48 -23.69 -0.29 9.60
CA TYR A 48 -23.12 -0.26 10.95
C TYR A 48 -23.79 -1.25 11.92
N GLY A 49 -25.07 -1.60 11.69
CA GLY A 49 -25.84 -2.55 12.50
C GLY A 49 -25.75 -4.03 12.09
N GLN A 50 -24.99 -4.38 11.03
CA GLN A 50 -24.93 -5.75 10.51
C GLN A 50 -24.26 -6.73 11.49
N LYS A 51 -24.56 -8.04 11.38
CA LYS A 51 -23.98 -9.08 12.26
C LYS A 51 -23.07 -10.03 11.48
N LEU A 52 -21.77 -9.79 11.57
CA LEU A 52 -20.72 -10.56 10.90
C LEU A 52 -20.75 -12.05 11.29
N ARG A 53 -20.93 -12.93 10.29
CA ARG A 53 -21.02 -14.39 10.47
C ARG A 53 -19.67 -15.06 10.21
N TRP A 54 -18.85 -15.04 11.26
CA TRP A 54 -17.53 -15.67 11.27
C TRP A 54 -17.61 -17.19 11.10
N ARG A 55 -16.79 -17.72 10.20
CA ARG A 55 -16.50 -19.14 9.92
C ARG A 55 -14.98 -19.34 9.91
N ASP A 56 -14.48 -20.55 9.98
CA ASP A 56 -13.04 -20.79 9.82
C ASP A 56 -12.60 -20.53 8.37
N CYS A 57 -11.38 -20.00 8.18
CA CYS A 57 -10.85 -19.66 6.84
C CYS A 57 -10.32 -20.87 6.04
N GLY A 58 -10.15 -22.03 6.68
CA GLY A 58 -9.31 -23.12 6.17
C GLY A 58 -7.80 -22.97 6.48
N VAL A 59 -7.42 -21.90 7.19
CA VAL A 59 -6.07 -21.65 7.72
C VAL A 59 -6.16 -21.61 9.25
N GLU A 60 -5.21 -22.25 9.95
CA GLU A 60 -5.33 -22.51 11.40
C GLU A 60 -5.43 -21.23 12.24
N GLY A 61 -6.46 -21.15 13.08
CA GLY A 61 -6.72 -20.02 13.97
C GLY A 61 -7.31 -18.77 13.30
N PHE A 62 -7.51 -18.79 11.98
CA PHE A 62 -8.10 -17.67 11.23
C PHE A 62 -9.60 -17.84 11.02
N GLN A 63 -10.36 -16.79 11.32
CA GLN A 63 -11.78 -16.69 11.06
C GLN A 63 -12.07 -15.70 9.93
N CYS A 64 -12.90 -16.11 8.99
CA CYS A 64 -13.30 -15.33 7.82
C CYS A 64 -14.80 -14.97 7.92
N THR A 65 -15.17 -13.81 7.38
CA THR A 65 -16.55 -13.37 7.20
C THR A 65 -16.66 -12.58 5.89
N THR A 66 -17.89 -12.29 5.48
CA THR A 66 -18.17 -11.28 4.46
C THR A 66 -18.89 -10.13 5.14
N MET A 67 -18.44 -8.91 4.87
CA MET A 67 -19.08 -7.65 5.27
C MET A 67 -19.78 -7.05 4.06
N LYS A 68 -20.84 -6.27 4.29
CA LYS A 68 -21.43 -5.38 3.29
C LYS A 68 -21.02 -3.93 3.54
N ALA A 69 -20.83 -3.18 2.46
CA ALA A 69 -20.80 -1.73 2.44
C ALA A 69 -21.61 -1.23 1.23
N PRO A 70 -21.97 0.07 1.16
CA PRO A 70 -22.48 0.65 -0.08
C PRO A 70 -21.53 0.41 -1.26
N LEU A 71 -22.08 0.13 -2.43
CA LEU A 71 -21.32 0.29 -3.68
C LEU A 71 -20.94 1.76 -3.83
N ASP A 72 -21.96 2.62 -3.93
CA ASP A 72 -21.86 4.08 -4.05
C ASP A 72 -22.18 4.72 -2.70
N TYR A 73 -21.20 5.36 -2.05
CA TYR A 73 -21.44 6.07 -0.79
C TYR A 73 -22.33 7.31 -0.92
N ALA A 74 -22.57 7.83 -2.12
CA ALA A 74 -23.54 8.89 -2.38
C ALA A 74 -24.95 8.36 -2.71
N LYS A 75 -25.14 7.03 -2.79
CA LYS A 75 -26.44 6.34 -2.97
C LYS A 75 -26.47 5.03 -2.16
N PRO A 76 -26.57 5.07 -0.81
CA PRO A 76 -26.43 3.87 0.04
C PRO A 76 -27.46 2.76 -0.21
N ASP A 77 -28.59 3.07 -0.84
CA ASP A 77 -29.65 2.15 -1.26
C ASP A 77 -29.44 1.55 -2.67
N GLY A 78 -28.52 2.12 -3.48
CA GLY A 78 -28.23 1.73 -4.86
C GLY A 78 -27.59 0.33 -5.01
N GLY A 79 -27.16 -0.29 -3.91
CA GLY A 79 -26.71 -1.67 -3.85
C GLY A 79 -25.41 -1.87 -3.06
N ASP A 80 -25.13 -3.13 -2.68
CA ASP A 80 -23.95 -3.46 -1.89
C ASP A 80 -22.68 -3.68 -2.75
N VAL A 81 -21.52 -3.54 -2.10
CA VAL A 81 -20.31 -4.33 -2.37
C VAL A 81 -20.09 -5.35 -1.24
N LYS A 82 -19.62 -6.56 -1.58
CA LYS A 82 -19.28 -7.62 -0.61
C LYS A 82 -17.79 -7.66 -0.36
N LEU A 83 -17.39 -7.36 0.87
CA LEU A 83 -16.00 -7.24 1.27
C LEU A 83 -15.57 -8.45 2.12
N ALA A 84 -14.47 -9.08 1.74
CA ALA A 84 -13.89 -10.22 2.44
C ALA A 84 -13.06 -9.75 3.63
N VAL A 85 -13.41 -10.24 4.82
CA VAL A 85 -12.74 -9.87 6.07
C VAL A 85 -12.23 -11.13 6.75
N SER A 86 -10.98 -11.09 7.21
CA SER A 86 -10.33 -12.17 7.98
C SER A 86 -9.80 -11.62 9.30
N ARG A 87 -9.79 -12.46 10.33
CA ARG A 87 -9.12 -12.16 11.61
C ARG A 87 -8.43 -13.37 12.23
N LYS A 88 -7.41 -13.12 13.03
CA LYS A 88 -6.82 -14.06 13.99
C LYS A 88 -6.95 -13.46 15.38
N LYS A 89 -7.59 -14.17 16.30
CA LYS A 89 -7.88 -13.62 17.63
C LYS A 89 -6.62 -13.51 18.49
N ALA A 90 -6.61 -12.57 19.43
CA ALA A 90 -5.63 -12.52 20.50
C ALA A 90 -5.70 -13.79 21.36
N THR A 91 -4.58 -14.49 21.52
CA THR A 91 -4.48 -15.73 22.35
C THR A 91 -3.33 -15.69 23.37
N GLY A 92 -2.57 -14.59 23.42
CA GLY A 92 -1.41 -14.45 24.31
C GLY A 92 -1.76 -13.79 25.66
N PRO A 93 -0.74 -13.54 26.50
CA PRO A 93 -0.93 -12.97 27.83
C PRO A 93 -1.29 -11.48 27.80
N GLY A 94 -2.19 -11.06 28.70
CA GLY A 94 -2.60 -9.68 28.91
C GLY A 94 -4.05 -9.39 28.49
N LYS A 95 -4.52 -8.15 28.74
CA LYS A 95 -5.88 -7.73 28.35
C LYS A 95 -5.89 -7.32 26.87
N ARG A 96 -6.85 -7.84 26.07
CA ARG A 96 -7.13 -7.36 24.70
C ARG A 96 -7.21 -5.83 24.68
N ILE A 97 -6.51 -5.20 23.74
CA ILE A 97 -6.54 -3.76 23.51
C ILE A 97 -7.71 -3.43 22.57
N GLY A 98 -7.67 -4.01 21.37
CA GLY A 98 -8.66 -3.82 20.31
C GLY A 98 -8.48 -4.86 19.20
N SER A 99 -9.02 -4.58 18.02
CA SER A 99 -8.50 -5.12 16.76
C SER A 99 -7.37 -4.25 16.21
N LEU A 100 -6.38 -4.87 15.57
CA LEU A 100 -5.35 -4.20 14.77
C LEU A 100 -5.59 -4.55 13.30
N LEU A 101 -6.06 -3.59 12.52
CA LEU A 101 -6.24 -3.75 11.08
C LEU A 101 -4.88 -3.64 10.39
N VAL A 102 -4.65 -4.43 9.33
CA VAL A 102 -3.42 -4.36 8.54
C VAL A 102 -3.70 -4.28 7.04
N ASN A 103 -2.85 -3.55 6.32
CA ASN A 103 -2.91 -3.45 4.86
C ASN A 103 -1.48 -3.43 4.25
N PRO A 104 -1.19 -4.24 3.21
CA PRO A 104 0.12 -4.33 2.58
C PRO A 104 0.42 -3.23 1.55
N GLY A 105 -0.59 -2.45 1.16
CA GLY A 105 -0.49 -1.47 0.10
C GLY A 105 -0.75 -2.03 -1.30
N GLY A 106 0.14 -1.72 -2.24
CA GLY A 106 -0.07 -1.88 -3.68
C GLY A 106 -0.30 -0.52 -4.37
N PRO A 107 -1.54 -0.04 -4.58
CA PRO A 107 -2.82 -0.69 -4.28
C PRO A 107 -3.04 -2.01 -5.02
N GLY A 108 -4.07 -2.76 -4.61
CA GLY A 108 -4.37 -4.09 -5.12
C GLY A 108 -3.83 -5.25 -4.27
N GLY A 109 -3.06 -4.98 -3.21
CA GLY A 109 -2.53 -6.03 -2.34
C GLY A 109 -3.61 -6.74 -1.53
N SER A 110 -3.66 -8.08 -1.64
CA SER A 110 -4.59 -8.95 -0.90
C SER A 110 -4.32 -8.90 0.61
N ALA A 111 -4.93 -7.95 1.32
CA ALA A 111 -4.73 -7.73 2.76
C ALA A 111 -5.11 -8.93 3.65
N VAL A 112 -6.13 -9.71 3.27
CA VAL A 112 -6.45 -11.00 3.92
C VAL A 112 -5.31 -12.01 3.75
N GLY A 113 -4.67 -12.01 2.57
CA GLY A 113 -3.47 -12.80 2.30
C GLY A 113 -2.26 -12.35 3.13
N TYR A 114 -1.99 -11.03 3.16
CA TYR A 114 -0.93 -10.43 3.99
C TYR A 114 -1.12 -10.73 5.49
N LEU A 115 -2.35 -10.66 5.99
CA LEU A 115 -2.70 -11.07 7.35
C LEU A 115 -2.38 -12.56 7.59
N GLN A 116 -2.76 -13.43 6.66
CA GLN A 116 -2.65 -14.89 6.82
C GLN A 116 -1.23 -15.42 6.65
N GLY A 117 -0.46 -14.88 5.70
CA GLY A 117 0.93 -15.27 5.43
C GLY A 117 1.96 -14.54 6.29
N TYR A 118 1.75 -13.26 6.58
CA TYR A 118 2.74 -12.40 7.25
C TYR A 118 2.23 -11.85 8.58
N ALA A 119 1.38 -10.82 8.59
CA ALA A 119 1.20 -9.97 9.78
C ALA A 119 0.67 -10.72 11.02
N ALA A 120 -0.24 -11.68 10.89
CA ALA A 120 -0.75 -12.46 12.04
C ALA A 120 0.13 -13.68 12.42
N ILE A 121 1.35 -13.77 11.88
CA ILE A 121 2.36 -14.79 12.20
C ILE A 121 3.70 -14.13 12.51
N GLY A 122 4.23 -13.31 11.61
CA GLY A 122 5.54 -12.66 11.65
C GLY A 122 5.64 -11.45 12.58
N TYR A 123 4.59 -10.62 12.72
CA TYR A 123 4.66 -9.45 13.61
C TYR A 123 5.08 -9.84 15.05
N PRO A 124 5.75 -8.96 15.80
CA PRO A 124 6.19 -9.22 17.17
C PRO A 124 5.10 -9.86 18.05
N ALA A 125 5.46 -10.98 18.69
CA ALA A 125 4.53 -11.77 19.50
C ALA A 125 3.80 -10.98 20.60
N PRO A 126 4.40 -9.97 21.27
CA PRO A 126 3.67 -9.10 22.20
C PRO A 126 2.49 -8.35 21.60
N VAL A 127 2.55 -7.92 20.33
CA VAL A 127 1.44 -7.24 19.65
C VAL A 127 0.31 -8.23 19.34
N ARG A 128 0.65 -9.38 18.73
CA ARG A 128 -0.31 -10.46 18.44
C ARG A 128 -0.93 -11.11 19.69
N ALA A 129 -0.28 -10.97 20.85
CA ALA A 129 -0.83 -11.40 22.13
C ALA A 129 -1.97 -10.50 22.64
N ARG A 130 -2.06 -9.25 22.15
CA ARG A 130 -2.90 -8.18 22.72
C ARG A 130 -3.95 -7.63 21.75
N TYR A 131 -3.81 -7.91 20.46
CA TYR A 131 -4.75 -7.52 19.41
C TYR A 131 -5.39 -8.72 18.72
N ASP A 132 -6.68 -8.60 18.39
CA ASP A 132 -7.22 -9.39 17.29
C ASP A 132 -6.63 -8.82 16.00
N MET A 133 -5.78 -9.57 15.31
CA MET A 133 -5.21 -9.16 14.03
C MET A 133 -6.29 -9.28 12.96
N VAL A 134 -6.62 -8.22 12.23
CA VAL A 134 -7.72 -8.16 11.26
C VAL A 134 -7.22 -7.63 9.91
N ALA A 135 -7.83 -8.08 8.82
CA ALA A 135 -7.69 -7.42 7.52
C ALA A 135 -9.00 -7.51 6.72
N ILE A 136 -9.17 -6.55 5.84
CA ILE A 136 -10.23 -6.47 4.83
C ILE A 136 -9.53 -6.36 3.47
N ASP A 137 -9.82 -7.26 2.55
CA ASP A 137 -9.43 -7.05 1.15
C ASP A 137 -10.25 -5.83 0.66
N PRO A 138 -9.63 -4.74 0.16
CA PRO A 138 -10.36 -3.55 -0.27
C PRO A 138 -11.40 -3.82 -1.37
N ARG A 139 -12.36 -2.91 -1.55
CA ARG A 139 -13.26 -2.88 -2.71
C ARG A 139 -12.46 -3.02 -4.02
N GLY A 140 -12.81 -4.00 -4.86
CA GLY A 140 -12.07 -4.29 -6.09
C GLY A 140 -10.84 -5.19 -5.94
N VAL A 141 -10.51 -5.67 -4.73
CA VAL A 141 -9.28 -6.45 -4.47
C VAL A 141 -9.58 -7.91 -4.10
N ALA A 142 -8.89 -8.83 -4.74
CA ALA A 142 -8.83 -10.27 -4.47
C ALA A 142 -10.18 -10.97 -4.23
N ARG A 143 -10.67 -10.98 -2.98
CA ARG A 143 -11.90 -11.68 -2.57
C ARG A 143 -13.10 -10.73 -2.42
N SER A 144 -12.89 -9.43 -2.60
CA SER A 144 -13.85 -8.33 -2.43
C SER A 144 -14.31 -7.76 -3.76
N GLU A 145 -15.03 -8.58 -4.54
CA GLU A 145 -15.54 -8.26 -5.89
C GLU A 145 -14.44 -7.70 -6.82
N PRO A 146 -13.44 -8.54 -7.18
CA PRO A 146 -12.19 -8.08 -7.80
C PRO A 146 -12.37 -7.32 -9.13
N VAL A 147 -11.57 -6.27 -9.31
CA VAL A 147 -11.32 -5.66 -10.62
C VAL A 147 -10.56 -6.67 -11.49
N GLU A 148 -11.03 -6.87 -12.70
CA GLU A 148 -10.65 -7.93 -13.61
C GLU A 148 -10.55 -7.31 -15.00
N CYS A 149 -9.35 -7.19 -15.59
CA CYS A 149 -9.19 -6.48 -16.87
C CYS A 149 -8.90 -7.43 -18.04
N LEU A 150 -7.80 -8.18 -17.94
CA LEU A 150 -7.31 -9.04 -19.00
C LEU A 150 -7.40 -10.52 -18.57
N THR A 151 -7.46 -11.45 -19.52
CA THR A 151 -7.19 -12.87 -19.23
C THR A 151 -5.68 -13.11 -19.11
N GLY A 152 -5.27 -14.25 -18.54
CA GLY A 152 -3.84 -14.55 -18.32
C GLY A 152 -2.95 -14.40 -19.55
N LYS A 153 -3.42 -14.77 -20.75
CA LYS A 153 -2.67 -14.60 -22.00
C LYS A 153 -2.63 -13.16 -22.52
N GLU A 154 -3.72 -12.41 -22.33
CA GLU A 154 -3.74 -10.99 -22.68
C GLU A 154 -2.85 -10.19 -21.71
N MET A 155 -2.73 -10.64 -20.45
CA MET A 155 -1.79 -10.10 -19.47
C MET A 155 -0.34 -10.52 -19.73
N ASP A 156 -0.07 -11.78 -20.16
CA ASP A 156 1.24 -12.21 -20.66
C ASP A 156 1.72 -11.21 -21.73
N THR A 157 0.91 -10.99 -22.77
CA THR A 157 1.20 -10.02 -23.84
C THR A 157 1.37 -8.60 -23.30
N TYR A 158 0.52 -8.12 -22.38
CA TYR A 158 0.66 -6.78 -21.78
C TYR A 158 1.99 -6.61 -21.04
N THR A 159 2.45 -7.62 -20.30
CA THR A 159 3.74 -7.59 -19.59
C THR A 159 4.97 -7.79 -20.51
N GLU A 160 4.74 -8.19 -21.76
CA GLU A 160 5.77 -8.35 -22.79
C GLU A 160 5.89 -7.14 -23.73
N VAL A 161 4.95 -6.19 -23.71
CA VAL A 161 5.04 -4.94 -24.49
C VAL A 161 6.18 -4.09 -23.96
N ASP A 162 7.02 -3.59 -24.87
CA ASP A 162 8.10 -2.68 -24.50
C ASP A 162 7.58 -1.40 -23.80
N GLN A 163 8.25 -1.04 -22.70
CA GLN A 163 8.01 0.15 -21.90
C GLN A 163 9.03 1.25 -22.20
N THR A 164 10.02 1.00 -23.06
CA THR A 164 11.19 1.84 -23.26
C THR A 164 11.27 2.49 -24.66
N PRO A 165 10.16 2.81 -25.36
CA PRO A 165 10.13 2.90 -26.82
C PRO A 165 11.08 3.95 -27.40
N ASP A 166 11.67 3.59 -28.55
CA ASP A 166 12.61 4.40 -29.33
C ASP A 166 12.02 4.82 -30.70
N ASP A 167 11.02 4.06 -31.18
CA ASP A 167 10.35 4.22 -32.47
C ASP A 167 8.84 4.55 -32.35
N GLN A 168 8.26 5.15 -33.40
CA GLN A 168 6.86 5.60 -33.42
C GLN A 168 5.84 4.44 -33.40
N GLY A 169 6.22 3.28 -33.94
CA GLY A 169 5.44 2.05 -33.90
C GLY A 169 5.40 1.45 -32.50
N GLU A 170 6.51 1.49 -31.75
CA GLU A 170 6.58 1.05 -30.36
C GLU A 170 5.76 1.96 -29.44
N VAL A 171 5.89 3.29 -29.58
CA VAL A 171 5.00 4.27 -28.93
C VAL A 171 3.52 3.96 -29.21
N SER A 172 3.19 3.64 -30.47
CA SER A 172 1.82 3.27 -30.86
C SER A 172 1.38 1.93 -30.27
N ALA A 173 2.29 0.97 -30.10
CA ALA A 173 2.02 -0.34 -29.52
C ALA A 173 1.78 -0.25 -28.00
N LEU A 174 2.55 0.59 -27.30
CA LEU A 174 2.46 0.81 -25.86
C LEU A 174 1.18 1.56 -25.47
N ASP A 175 0.87 2.67 -26.14
CA ASP A 175 -0.42 3.39 -26.01
C ASP A 175 -1.60 2.45 -26.32
N SER A 176 -1.51 1.69 -27.41
CA SER A 176 -2.49 0.63 -27.73
C SER A 176 -2.58 -0.48 -26.68
N SER A 177 -1.58 -0.65 -25.80
CA SER A 177 -1.58 -1.65 -24.74
C SER A 177 -2.37 -1.13 -23.52
N PHE A 178 -2.12 0.13 -23.11
CA PHE A 178 -2.87 0.81 -22.05
C PHE A 178 -4.36 0.94 -22.43
N GLN A 179 -4.66 1.31 -23.67
CA GLN A 179 -6.04 1.37 -24.17
C GLN A 179 -6.75 0.01 -24.09
N LYS A 180 -6.11 -1.10 -24.51
CA LYS A 180 -6.66 -2.46 -24.40
C LYS A 180 -6.86 -2.89 -22.95
N PHE A 181 -5.93 -2.54 -22.06
CA PHE A 181 -6.02 -2.83 -20.63
C PHE A 181 -7.24 -2.12 -20.02
N ALA A 182 -7.35 -0.80 -20.22
CA ALA A 182 -8.48 0.02 -19.80
C ALA A 182 -9.83 -0.49 -20.35
N ASP A 183 -9.88 -0.88 -21.62
CA ASP A 183 -11.07 -1.46 -22.23
C ASP A 183 -11.45 -2.83 -21.64
N GLY A 184 -10.44 -3.66 -21.33
CA GLY A 184 -10.62 -4.90 -20.58
C GLY A 184 -11.28 -4.64 -19.23
N CYS A 185 -10.74 -3.70 -18.45
CA CYS A 185 -11.29 -3.28 -17.16
C CYS A 185 -12.74 -2.78 -17.31
N ARG A 186 -13.00 -1.86 -18.27
CA ARG A 186 -14.33 -1.31 -18.56
C ARG A 186 -15.35 -2.42 -18.83
N LYS A 187 -15.00 -3.35 -19.71
CA LYS A 187 -15.85 -4.44 -20.19
C LYS A 187 -16.16 -5.49 -19.13
N ARG A 188 -15.23 -5.76 -18.20
CA ARG A 188 -15.33 -6.87 -17.23
C ARG A 188 -15.67 -6.42 -15.80
N SER A 189 -15.33 -5.18 -15.43
CA SER A 189 -15.50 -4.65 -14.07
C SER A 189 -16.21 -3.29 -13.99
N GLY A 190 -16.82 -2.79 -15.07
CA GLY A 190 -17.49 -1.47 -15.10
C GLY A 190 -18.59 -1.20 -14.04
N ARG A 191 -19.07 -2.21 -13.29
CA ARG A 191 -19.92 -2.01 -12.10
C ARG A 191 -19.14 -1.47 -10.89
N ILE A 192 -17.93 -1.98 -10.67
CA ILE A 192 -17.11 -1.69 -9.49
C ILE A 192 -16.07 -0.61 -9.79
N LEU A 193 -15.65 -0.41 -11.05
CA LEU A 193 -14.61 0.57 -11.40
C LEU A 193 -14.83 2.01 -10.89
N PRO A 194 -16.04 2.60 -10.87
CA PRO A 194 -16.25 3.93 -10.29
C PRO A 194 -16.24 3.96 -8.75
N HIS A 195 -16.05 2.78 -8.12
CA HIS A 195 -16.30 2.52 -6.71
C HIS A 195 -15.17 1.67 -6.10
N VAL A 196 -13.91 2.08 -6.31
CA VAL A 196 -12.71 1.47 -5.71
C VAL A 196 -11.77 2.45 -5.00
N SER A 197 -12.15 3.73 -4.87
CA SER A 197 -11.23 4.78 -4.38
C SER A 197 -10.75 4.54 -2.94
N THR A 198 -9.61 5.15 -2.60
CA THR A 198 -9.09 5.17 -1.22
C THR A 198 -10.12 5.75 -0.25
N VAL A 199 -10.80 6.82 -0.65
CA VAL A 199 -11.84 7.51 0.14
C VAL A 199 -12.99 6.58 0.51
N GLU A 200 -13.46 5.74 -0.41
CA GLU A 200 -14.50 4.76 -0.10
C GLU A 200 -13.96 3.56 0.71
N THR A 201 -12.73 3.11 0.42
CA THR A 201 -12.06 2.06 1.20
C THR A 201 -11.86 2.47 2.67
N ALA A 202 -11.54 3.74 2.93
CA ALA A 202 -11.44 4.30 4.27
C ALA A 202 -12.79 4.31 5.01
N ARG A 203 -13.90 4.51 4.31
CA ARG A 203 -15.27 4.39 4.88
C ARG A 203 -15.61 2.92 5.17
N ASP A 204 -15.20 1.98 4.32
CA ASP A 204 -15.34 0.55 4.59
C ASP A 204 -14.58 0.12 5.87
N MET A 205 -13.39 0.69 6.09
CA MET A 205 -12.60 0.47 7.31
C MET A 205 -13.30 0.98 8.57
N ASP A 206 -14.02 2.10 8.51
CA ASP A 206 -14.77 2.63 9.65
C ASP A 206 -16.03 1.80 9.99
N ILE A 207 -16.74 1.32 8.95
CA ILE A 207 -17.80 0.31 9.11
C ILE A 207 -17.23 -0.94 9.78
N LEU A 208 -16.10 -1.47 9.30
CA LEU A 208 -15.48 -2.65 9.91
C LEU A 208 -15.04 -2.41 11.36
N ARG A 209 -14.42 -1.27 11.67
CA ARG A 209 -14.05 -0.88 13.04
C ARG A 209 -15.26 -0.95 13.99
N ALA A 210 -16.39 -0.36 13.59
CA ALA A 210 -17.62 -0.42 14.38
C ALA A 210 -18.14 -1.85 14.57
N LEU A 211 -18.11 -2.68 13.52
CA LEU A 211 -18.59 -4.06 13.54
C LEU A 211 -17.69 -5.04 14.32
N LEU A 212 -16.44 -4.66 14.58
CA LEU A 212 -15.54 -5.35 15.50
C LEU A 212 -15.82 -4.96 16.97
N GLY A 213 -16.55 -3.86 17.20
CA GLY A 213 -16.88 -3.33 18.52
C GLY A 213 -15.81 -2.44 19.13
N ASP A 214 -14.88 -1.93 18.32
CA ASP A 214 -13.77 -1.09 18.79
C ASP A 214 -14.08 0.41 18.55
N GLU A 215 -13.96 1.24 19.60
CA GLU A 215 -14.32 2.68 19.55
C GLU A 215 -13.39 3.49 18.63
N LYS A 216 -12.16 3.02 18.44
CA LYS A 216 -11.08 3.66 17.69
C LYS A 216 -10.42 2.65 16.75
N LEU A 217 -9.93 3.13 15.61
CA LEU A 217 -9.10 2.31 14.71
C LEU A 217 -7.68 2.18 15.29
N HIS A 218 -7.19 0.94 15.36
CA HIS A 218 -5.76 0.66 15.39
C HIS A 218 -5.36 0.01 14.07
N TYR A 219 -4.27 0.47 13.45
CA TYR A 219 -3.92 0.15 12.07
C TYR A 219 -2.42 0.15 11.84
N VAL A 220 -1.94 -0.80 11.02
CA VAL A 220 -0.63 -0.74 10.37
C VAL A 220 -0.85 -0.80 8.86
N GLY A 221 -0.54 0.31 8.17
CA GLY A 221 -0.55 0.40 6.72
C GLY A 221 0.87 0.42 6.19
N ALA A 222 1.17 -0.45 5.22
CA ALA A 222 2.42 -0.45 4.47
C ALA A 222 2.21 0.15 3.07
N SER A 223 3.17 0.88 2.51
CA SER A 223 3.13 1.37 1.12
C SER A 223 1.87 2.22 0.85
N TYR A 224 1.08 1.96 -0.20
CA TYR A 224 -0.27 2.56 -0.40
C TYR A 224 -1.19 2.48 0.84
N GLY A 225 -1.00 1.49 1.72
CA GLY A 225 -1.69 1.41 3.00
C GLY A 225 -1.45 2.63 3.89
N THR A 226 -0.38 3.38 3.68
CA THR A 226 -0.11 4.67 4.35
C THR A 226 -1.02 5.79 3.86
N PHE A 227 -1.22 5.92 2.54
CA PHE A 227 -2.19 6.84 1.93
C PHE A 227 -3.59 6.52 2.43
N LEU A 228 -4.00 5.25 2.40
CA LEU A 228 -5.28 4.78 2.97
C LEU A 228 -5.44 5.07 4.47
N GLY A 229 -4.36 4.91 5.25
CA GLY A 229 -4.35 5.25 6.68
C GLY A 229 -4.45 6.75 6.95
N ALA A 230 -3.81 7.57 6.13
CA ALA A 230 -3.90 9.03 6.18
C ALA A 230 -5.30 9.51 5.78
N THR A 231 -5.87 9.02 4.67
CA THR A 231 -7.25 9.33 4.25
C THR A 231 -8.28 8.93 5.32
N TYR A 232 -8.11 7.78 5.98
CA TYR A 232 -8.93 7.43 7.15
C TYR A 232 -8.78 8.45 8.29
N ALA A 233 -7.55 8.90 8.57
CA ALA A 233 -7.29 9.86 9.64
C ALA A 233 -7.88 11.25 9.37
N ASP A 234 -7.97 11.67 8.10
CA ASP A 234 -8.59 12.93 7.69
C ASP A 234 -10.13 12.87 7.70
N LEU A 235 -10.70 11.77 7.20
CA LEU A 235 -12.15 11.53 7.21
C LEU A 235 -12.71 11.29 8.64
N PHE A 236 -11.91 10.67 9.51
CA PHE A 236 -12.34 10.21 10.83
C PHE A 236 -11.31 10.46 11.95
N PRO A 237 -10.78 11.70 12.15
CA PRO A 237 -9.74 11.98 13.14
C PRO A 237 -10.18 11.62 14.56
N ALA A 238 -11.43 11.94 14.90
CA ALA A 238 -12.06 11.56 16.16
C ALA A 238 -12.16 10.03 16.38
N ARG A 239 -11.96 9.20 15.35
CA ARG A 239 -11.94 7.72 15.39
C ARG A 239 -10.53 7.13 15.20
N VAL A 240 -9.48 7.94 15.07
CA VAL A 240 -8.07 7.50 15.12
C VAL A 240 -7.69 7.04 16.53
N GLY A 241 -7.04 5.88 16.63
CA GLY A 241 -6.58 5.28 17.89
C GLY A 241 -5.07 5.08 17.95
N ARG A 242 -4.53 4.15 17.14
CA ARG A 242 -3.08 3.94 16.97
C ARG A 242 -2.78 3.57 15.51
N LEU A 243 -2.26 4.50 14.73
CA LEU A 243 -1.94 4.34 13.30
C LEU A 243 -0.42 4.35 13.11
N VAL A 244 0.08 3.32 12.44
CA VAL A 244 1.46 3.21 11.95
C VAL A 244 1.40 3.19 10.44
N LEU A 245 2.11 4.13 9.80
CA LEU A 245 2.14 4.33 8.36
C LEU A 245 3.59 4.11 7.89
N ASP A 246 3.91 2.93 7.37
CA ASP A 246 5.27 2.48 7.07
C ASP A 246 5.54 2.36 5.55
N GLY A 247 6.61 2.98 5.07
CA GLY A 247 6.78 3.26 3.64
C GLY A 247 5.72 4.28 3.19
N ALA A 248 5.89 5.52 3.62
CA ALA A 248 4.85 6.55 3.54
C ALA A 248 4.77 7.25 2.18
N MET A 249 3.56 7.30 1.62
CA MET A 249 3.19 8.15 0.47
C MET A 249 2.84 9.57 0.93
N ASP A 250 3.06 10.56 0.06
CA ASP A 250 2.67 11.95 0.27
C ASP A 250 1.34 12.25 -0.47
N PRO A 251 0.22 12.50 0.24
CA PRO A 251 -1.08 12.80 -0.37
C PRO A 251 -1.14 14.11 -1.18
N SER A 252 -0.15 14.99 -1.01
CA SER A 252 -0.14 16.34 -1.59
C SER A 252 0.56 16.43 -2.96
N LEU A 253 1.14 15.34 -3.46
CA LEU A 253 1.84 15.31 -4.75
C LEU A 253 0.93 14.91 -5.93
N PRO A 254 1.04 15.56 -7.10
CA PRO A 254 0.41 15.10 -8.33
C PRO A 254 1.08 13.82 -8.86
N ALA A 255 0.36 13.04 -9.66
CA ALA A 255 0.82 11.75 -10.18
C ALA A 255 2.18 11.83 -10.92
N VAL A 256 2.45 12.92 -11.65
CA VAL A 256 3.74 13.11 -12.34
C VAL A 256 4.92 13.27 -11.37
N ASP A 257 4.71 13.95 -10.23
CA ASP A 257 5.73 14.07 -9.19
C ASP A 257 5.95 12.75 -8.48
N ILE A 258 4.88 12.00 -8.19
CA ILE A 258 4.93 10.67 -7.58
C ILE A 258 5.75 9.69 -8.44
N ASN A 259 5.54 9.68 -9.75
CA ASN A 259 6.26 8.79 -10.68
C ASN A 259 7.74 9.19 -10.85
N ARG A 260 8.03 10.49 -11.00
CA ARG A 260 9.42 11.00 -11.12
C ARG A 260 10.22 10.81 -9.83
N ASP A 261 9.58 10.92 -8.67
CA ASP A 261 10.19 10.68 -7.38
C ASP A 261 10.50 9.19 -7.14
N GLN A 262 9.58 8.28 -7.48
CA GLN A 262 9.85 6.84 -7.50
C GLN A 262 11.00 6.49 -8.45
N THR A 263 11.07 7.12 -9.62
CA THR A 263 12.18 6.95 -10.56
C THR A 263 13.54 7.21 -9.88
N ALA A 264 13.65 8.28 -9.09
CA ALA A 264 14.85 8.58 -8.30
C ALA A 264 15.07 7.60 -7.13
N GLY A 265 13.99 7.06 -6.54
CA GLY A 265 14.05 6.02 -5.51
C GLY A 265 14.65 4.71 -6.04
N PHE A 266 14.19 4.23 -7.20
CA PHE A 266 14.73 3.03 -7.83
C PHE A 266 16.18 3.21 -8.33
N GLU A 267 16.57 4.42 -8.77
CA GLU A 267 17.99 4.73 -9.00
C GLU A 267 18.81 4.61 -7.70
N ALA A 268 18.34 5.18 -6.59
CA ALA A 268 19.05 5.11 -5.31
C ALA A 268 19.23 3.67 -4.81
N ALA A 269 18.18 2.84 -4.88
CA ALA A 269 18.25 1.43 -4.52
C ALA A 269 19.15 0.62 -5.48
N PHE A 270 19.13 0.93 -6.79
CA PHE A 270 20.07 0.33 -7.73
C PHE A 270 21.52 0.72 -7.45
N GLN A 271 21.80 1.98 -7.08
CA GLN A 271 23.15 2.40 -6.67
C GLN A 271 23.59 1.69 -5.39
N SER A 272 22.69 1.43 -4.43
CA SER A 272 22.98 0.56 -3.27
C SER A 272 23.29 -0.89 -3.67
N PHE A 273 22.46 -1.50 -4.52
CA PHE A 273 22.69 -2.86 -5.05
C PHE A 273 24.03 -2.95 -5.80
N ALA A 274 24.33 -1.98 -6.65
CA ALA A 274 25.59 -1.88 -7.38
C ALA A 274 26.77 -1.72 -6.40
N ALA A 275 26.62 -0.90 -5.36
CA ALA A 275 27.64 -0.68 -4.34
C ALA A 275 27.89 -1.91 -3.46
N ASP A 276 26.93 -2.80 -3.24
CA ASP A 276 27.20 -4.15 -2.71
C ASP A 276 27.84 -5.04 -3.78
N CYS A 277 27.22 -5.12 -4.97
CA CYS A 277 27.64 -6.03 -6.04
C CYS A 277 29.12 -5.86 -6.38
N VAL A 278 29.63 -4.65 -6.62
CA VAL A 278 31.04 -4.46 -7.04
C VAL A 278 32.07 -4.92 -6.00
N LYS A 279 31.69 -5.12 -4.73
CA LYS A 279 32.54 -5.71 -3.67
C LYS A 279 32.63 -7.24 -3.79
N GLN A 280 31.66 -7.88 -4.44
CA GLN A 280 31.58 -9.32 -4.65
C GLN A 280 32.45 -9.72 -5.86
N THR A 281 33.36 -10.67 -5.66
CA THR A 281 34.30 -11.13 -6.72
C THR A 281 33.63 -11.75 -7.95
N ALA A 282 32.34 -12.09 -7.85
CA ALA A 282 31.51 -12.66 -8.90
C ALA A 282 30.33 -11.75 -9.31
N CYS A 283 30.45 -10.43 -9.16
CA CYS A 283 29.41 -9.50 -9.64
C CYS A 283 29.24 -9.57 -11.17
N PRO A 284 28.03 -9.86 -11.70
CA PRO A 284 27.79 -9.92 -13.15
C PRO A 284 27.89 -8.54 -13.82
N LEU A 285 27.75 -7.45 -13.06
CA LEU A 285 27.87 -6.09 -13.56
C LEU A 285 29.32 -5.56 -13.50
N GLY A 286 30.29 -6.41 -13.17
CA GLY A 286 31.69 -6.04 -12.97
C GLY A 286 32.00 -5.48 -11.58
N THR A 287 33.28 -5.22 -11.31
CA THR A 287 33.79 -4.88 -9.97
C THR A 287 34.54 -3.54 -9.90
N THR A 288 34.49 -2.73 -10.97
CA THR A 288 35.25 -1.47 -11.08
C THR A 288 34.59 -0.30 -10.36
N SER A 289 33.32 0.00 -10.68
CA SER A 289 32.54 1.07 -10.04
C SER A 289 31.03 0.86 -10.22
N THR A 290 30.20 1.61 -9.50
CA THR A 290 28.73 1.56 -9.70
C THR A 290 28.30 2.18 -11.04
N ALA A 291 29.09 3.09 -11.61
CA ALA A 291 28.84 3.66 -12.93
C ALA A 291 29.13 2.64 -14.05
N ASP A 292 30.18 1.83 -13.90
CA ASP A 292 30.43 0.69 -14.79
C ASP A 292 29.30 -0.35 -14.66
N ALA A 293 28.84 -0.61 -13.43
CA ALA A 293 27.73 -1.52 -13.18
C ALA A 293 26.40 -1.02 -13.78
N ALA A 294 26.11 0.28 -13.71
CA ALA A 294 24.98 0.91 -14.39
C ALA A 294 25.08 0.73 -15.91
N THR A 295 26.27 0.95 -16.48
CA THR A 295 26.54 0.77 -17.91
C THR A 295 26.37 -0.69 -18.34
N ALA A 296 26.82 -1.65 -17.52
CA ALA A 296 26.64 -3.08 -17.75
C ALA A 296 25.17 -3.53 -17.68
N LEU A 297 24.38 -2.96 -16.75
CA LEU A 297 22.95 -3.26 -16.63
C LEU A 297 22.17 -2.68 -17.83
N LYS A 298 22.42 -1.42 -18.19
CA LYS A 298 21.82 -0.83 -19.40
C LYS A 298 22.16 -1.62 -20.66
N LYS A 299 23.39 -2.10 -20.79
CA LYS A 299 23.77 -2.96 -21.92
C LYS A 299 23.00 -4.28 -21.92
N LEU A 300 22.78 -4.91 -20.76
CA LEU A 300 21.95 -6.12 -20.67
C LEU A 300 20.51 -5.86 -21.13
N PHE A 301 19.93 -4.71 -20.75
CA PHE A 301 18.59 -4.32 -21.22
C PHE A 301 18.55 -4.13 -22.75
N THR A 302 19.43 -3.32 -23.33
CA THR A 302 19.52 -3.15 -24.80
C THR A 302 19.84 -4.45 -25.55
N ASP A 303 20.59 -5.39 -24.95
CA ASP A 303 20.83 -6.72 -25.52
C ASP A 303 19.56 -7.63 -25.47
N LEU A 304 18.63 -7.37 -24.55
CA LEU A 304 17.39 -8.13 -24.32
C LEU A 304 16.20 -7.60 -25.09
N ASP A 305 16.20 -6.30 -25.39
CA ASP A 305 15.30 -5.68 -26.37
C ASP A 305 15.57 -6.24 -27.77
N ALA A 306 16.81 -6.09 -28.26
CA ALA A 306 17.20 -6.55 -29.59
C ALA A 306 17.23 -8.09 -29.76
N GLU A 307 17.46 -8.87 -28.69
CA GLU A 307 17.43 -10.35 -28.73
C GLU A 307 16.93 -10.99 -27.41
N PRO A 308 15.60 -11.05 -27.19
CA PRO A 308 14.99 -11.65 -26.00
C PRO A 308 15.46 -13.08 -25.74
N VAL A 309 15.83 -13.41 -24.50
CA VAL A 309 16.54 -14.69 -24.23
C VAL A 309 15.59 -15.83 -23.83
N PRO A 310 15.95 -17.10 -24.12
CA PRO A 310 15.18 -18.26 -23.66
C PRO A 310 15.11 -18.38 -22.14
N THR A 311 14.03 -18.96 -21.63
CA THR A 311 13.72 -19.07 -20.19
C THR A 311 13.41 -20.51 -19.75
N GLY A 312 13.29 -21.44 -20.70
CA GLY A 312 12.70 -22.77 -20.50
C GLY A 312 11.17 -22.80 -20.58
N GLU A 313 10.48 -21.66 -20.53
CA GLU A 313 9.05 -21.53 -20.77
C GLU A 313 8.73 -21.18 -22.24
N THR A 314 7.43 -20.97 -22.54
CA THR A 314 6.96 -20.44 -23.83
C THR A 314 7.17 -18.94 -23.99
N ARG A 315 7.49 -18.20 -22.91
CA ARG A 315 7.76 -16.76 -22.90
C ARG A 315 9.26 -16.52 -22.93
N GLN A 316 9.73 -15.56 -23.70
CA GLN A 316 11.12 -15.11 -23.66
C GLN A 316 11.29 -14.01 -22.61
N LEU A 317 12.50 -13.82 -22.11
CA LEU A 317 12.83 -12.66 -21.30
C LEU A 317 13.14 -11.49 -22.23
N THR A 318 12.21 -10.54 -22.34
CA THR A 318 12.38 -9.23 -23.00
C THR A 318 13.06 -8.23 -22.07
N GLU A 319 13.43 -7.03 -22.58
CA GLU A 319 13.87 -5.92 -21.72
C GLU A 319 12.84 -5.62 -20.62
N SER A 320 11.56 -5.45 -20.97
CA SER A 320 10.54 -5.04 -20.01
C SER A 320 10.31 -6.05 -18.87
N LEU A 321 10.38 -7.36 -19.18
CA LEU A 321 10.34 -8.41 -18.15
C LEU A 321 11.63 -8.42 -17.31
N ALA A 322 12.80 -8.20 -17.90
CA ALA A 322 14.06 -8.12 -17.17
C ALA A 322 14.14 -6.90 -16.24
N THR A 323 13.71 -5.73 -16.72
CA THR A 323 13.57 -4.48 -15.96
C THR A 323 12.63 -4.69 -14.78
N THR A 324 11.47 -5.34 -14.99
CA THR A 324 10.56 -5.71 -13.90
C THR A 324 11.21 -6.67 -12.89
N GLY A 325 11.97 -7.68 -13.36
CA GLY A 325 12.70 -8.59 -12.48
C GLY A 325 13.80 -7.92 -11.64
N VAL A 326 14.46 -6.89 -12.18
CA VAL A 326 15.42 -6.06 -11.44
C VAL A 326 14.70 -5.18 -10.41
N ILE A 327 13.62 -4.50 -10.82
CA ILE A 327 12.75 -3.67 -9.96
C ILE A 327 12.23 -4.47 -8.77
N ALA A 328 11.72 -5.68 -9.00
CA ALA A 328 11.21 -6.58 -7.96
C ALA A 328 12.24 -6.83 -6.84
N ALA A 329 13.50 -7.03 -7.21
CA ALA A 329 14.60 -7.29 -6.28
C ALA A 329 15.23 -6.01 -5.67
N MET A 330 14.76 -4.81 -6.01
CA MET A 330 15.14 -3.57 -5.31
C MET A 330 14.31 -3.34 -4.04
N TYR A 331 13.13 -3.96 -3.92
CA TYR A 331 12.25 -3.81 -2.75
C TYR A 331 12.84 -4.35 -1.45
N ASP A 332 13.72 -5.36 -1.51
CA ASP A 332 14.38 -5.92 -0.32
C ASP A 332 15.82 -6.36 -0.62
N GLU A 333 16.75 -5.94 0.23
CA GLU A 333 18.17 -6.28 0.16
C GLU A 333 18.43 -7.81 0.29
N GLY A 334 17.49 -8.54 0.92
CA GLY A 334 17.47 -10.00 0.94
C GLY A 334 17.41 -10.66 -0.45
N SER A 335 16.89 -9.95 -1.47
CA SER A 335 16.81 -10.45 -2.86
C SER A 335 18.09 -10.21 -3.68
N TRP A 336 19.03 -9.39 -3.22
CA TRP A 336 20.25 -9.04 -3.99
C TRP A 336 21.14 -10.24 -4.38
N PRO A 337 21.28 -11.33 -3.57
CA PRO A 337 22.00 -12.53 -4.00
C PRO A 337 21.32 -13.24 -5.18
N GLN A 338 19.98 -13.36 -5.14
CA GLN A 338 19.19 -13.95 -6.23
C GLN A 338 19.27 -13.08 -7.50
N LEU A 339 19.24 -11.75 -7.36
CA LEU A 339 19.38 -10.85 -8.49
C LEU A 339 20.74 -10.98 -9.18
N ARG A 340 21.84 -11.13 -8.42
CA ARG A 340 23.17 -11.40 -8.98
C ARG A 340 23.20 -12.70 -9.79
N GLU A 341 22.58 -13.77 -9.28
CA GLU A 341 22.49 -15.04 -10.02
C GLU A 341 21.63 -14.89 -11.29
N ALA A 342 20.48 -14.23 -11.20
CA ALA A 342 19.55 -13.99 -12.30
C ALA A 342 20.17 -13.17 -13.45
N ILE A 343 20.85 -12.05 -13.13
CA ILE A 343 21.58 -11.23 -14.11
C ILE A 343 22.71 -12.06 -14.74
N ALA A 344 23.47 -12.81 -13.93
CA ALA A 344 24.55 -13.67 -14.42
C ALA A 344 24.05 -14.77 -15.37
N SER A 345 22.86 -15.34 -15.13
CA SER A 345 22.23 -16.31 -16.04
C SER A 345 21.71 -15.67 -17.32
N ALA A 346 21.09 -14.48 -17.26
CA ALA A 346 20.61 -13.77 -18.44
C ALA A 346 21.77 -13.43 -19.40
N GLN A 347 22.92 -13.00 -18.87
CA GLN A 347 24.17 -12.82 -19.63
C GLN A 347 24.70 -14.10 -20.31
N ARG A 348 24.31 -15.29 -19.81
CA ARG A 348 24.60 -16.60 -20.41
C ARG A 348 23.45 -17.13 -21.29
N LYS A 349 22.51 -16.26 -21.68
CA LYS A 349 21.30 -16.57 -22.47
C LYS A 349 20.32 -17.52 -21.76
N ASP A 350 20.24 -17.47 -20.43
CA ASP A 350 19.22 -18.11 -19.58
C ASP A 350 18.46 -17.04 -18.77
N GLY A 351 17.27 -16.65 -19.26
CA GLY A 351 16.43 -15.63 -18.65
C GLY A 351 15.55 -16.11 -17.49
N SER A 352 15.59 -17.39 -17.11
CA SER A 352 14.66 -18.00 -16.15
C SER A 352 14.64 -17.28 -14.79
N GLY A 353 15.81 -16.85 -14.30
CA GLY A 353 15.94 -16.17 -13.00
C GLY A 353 15.27 -14.79 -12.96
N LEU A 354 15.43 -13.97 -14.01
CA LEU A 354 14.79 -12.65 -14.09
C LEU A 354 13.29 -12.76 -14.40
N LEU A 355 12.88 -13.75 -15.21
CA LEU A 355 11.46 -14.04 -15.45
C LEU A 355 10.75 -14.44 -14.14
N SER A 356 11.39 -15.25 -13.30
CA SER A 356 10.84 -15.66 -11.99
C SER A 356 10.65 -14.47 -11.04
N LEU A 357 11.56 -13.48 -11.07
CA LEU A 357 11.41 -12.24 -10.30
C LEU A 357 10.26 -11.36 -10.85
N ALA A 358 10.11 -11.27 -12.17
CA ALA A 358 9.00 -10.54 -12.80
C ALA A 358 7.63 -11.21 -12.54
N ASP A 359 7.55 -12.55 -12.63
CA ASP A 359 6.33 -13.31 -12.29
C ASP A 359 5.96 -13.13 -10.81
N SER A 360 6.95 -13.04 -9.91
CA SER A 360 6.71 -12.72 -8.50
C SER A 360 6.15 -11.31 -8.31
N TYR A 361 6.61 -10.31 -9.08
CA TYR A 361 6.10 -8.94 -9.02
C TYR A 361 4.66 -8.82 -9.54
N TYR A 362 4.35 -9.48 -10.66
CA TYR A 362 3.01 -9.47 -11.26
C TYR A 362 2.02 -10.46 -10.60
N GLU A 363 2.38 -11.12 -9.49
CA GLU A 363 1.60 -12.21 -8.87
C GLU A 363 1.15 -13.30 -9.86
N ARG A 364 2.02 -13.66 -10.81
CA ARG A 364 1.75 -14.68 -11.83
C ARG A 364 2.08 -16.08 -11.34
N GLY A 365 1.06 -16.91 -11.16
CA GLY A 365 1.22 -18.31 -10.77
C GLY A 365 1.55 -19.24 -11.94
N PRO A 366 2.15 -20.44 -11.70
CA PRO A 366 2.62 -21.39 -12.72
C PRO A 366 1.56 -21.95 -13.70
N SER A 367 0.30 -21.54 -13.59
CA SER A 367 -0.79 -21.91 -14.51
C SER A 367 -1.07 -20.84 -15.58
N GLY A 368 -0.20 -19.83 -15.72
CA GLY A 368 -0.44 -18.67 -16.59
C GLY A 368 -1.61 -17.82 -16.10
N LYS A 369 -1.75 -17.69 -14.78
CA LYS A 369 -2.80 -16.90 -14.14
C LYS A 369 -2.18 -15.90 -13.19
N TYR A 370 -2.54 -14.64 -13.39
CA TYR A 370 -2.21 -13.53 -12.52
C TYR A 370 -3.26 -13.45 -11.40
N ALA A 371 -2.86 -13.04 -10.21
CA ALA A 371 -3.81 -12.46 -9.26
C ALA A 371 -4.18 -11.02 -9.71
N ASN A 372 -5.23 -10.45 -9.12
CA ASN A 372 -5.82 -9.22 -9.66
C ASN A 372 -5.13 -7.91 -9.21
N LEU A 373 -3.98 -7.99 -8.52
CA LEU A 373 -3.28 -6.84 -7.96
C LEU A 373 -3.05 -5.74 -9.01
N MET A 374 -2.52 -6.08 -10.18
CA MET A 374 -2.24 -5.10 -11.24
C MET A 374 -3.51 -4.46 -11.82
N PHE A 375 -4.62 -5.21 -11.87
CA PHE A 375 -5.92 -4.69 -12.32
C PHE A 375 -6.52 -3.72 -11.31
N ALA A 376 -6.41 -4.03 -10.02
CA ALA A 376 -6.85 -3.15 -8.94
C ALA A 376 -5.90 -1.95 -8.75
N ASN A 377 -4.59 -2.12 -8.98
CA ASN A 377 -3.60 -1.06 -8.84
C ASN A 377 -3.92 0.15 -9.73
N ALA A 378 -4.06 -0.10 -11.03
CA ALA A 378 -4.48 0.92 -11.99
C ALA A 378 -5.86 1.49 -11.64
N ALA A 379 -6.83 0.63 -11.28
CA ALA A 379 -8.19 1.08 -11.01
C ALA A 379 -8.35 1.97 -9.78
N VAL A 380 -7.50 1.79 -8.76
CA VAL A 380 -7.44 2.67 -7.59
C VAL A 380 -6.65 3.94 -7.92
N ASN A 381 -5.43 3.82 -8.45
CA ASN A 381 -4.55 4.96 -8.71
C ASN A 381 -5.15 5.97 -9.71
N CYS A 382 -5.74 5.49 -10.80
CA CYS A 382 -6.39 6.35 -11.81
C CYS A 382 -7.77 6.90 -11.37
N LEU A 383 -8.24 6.55 -10.16
CA LEU A 383 -9.47 7.07 -9.57
C LEU A 383 -9.20 8.01 -8.38
N ASP A 384 -8.06 7.85 -7.71
CA ASP A 384 -7.62 8.70 -6.58
C ASP A 384 -6.82 9.93 -7.03
N LEU A 385 -6.25 9.96 -8.25
CA LEU A 385 -5.49 11.09 -8.80
C LEU A 385 -5.75 11.31 -10.30
N GLU A 386 -5.57 12.54 -10.76
CA GLU A 386 -5.52 12.87 -12.19
C GLU A 386 -4.33 12.18 -12.89
N PRO A 387 -4.44 11.77 -14.17
CA PRO A 387 -3.36 11.15 -14.93
C PRO A 387 -2.09 12.02 -14.96
N ALA A 388 -0.91 11.39 -14.88
CA ALA A 388 0.37 12.11 -14.93
C ALA A 388 0.62 12.81 -16.29
N PHE A 389 0.05 12.26 -17.37
CA PHE A 389 0.15 12.75 -18.73
C PHE A 389 -1.18 12.51 -19.46
N ALA A 390 -1.54 13.38 -20.42
CA ALA A 390 -2.73 13.23 -21.25
C ALA A 390 -2.47 12.46 -22.57
N GLY A 391 -1.21 12.14 -22.89
CA GLY A 391 -0.86 11.39 -24.11
C GLY A 391 0.66 11.24 -24.34
N PRO A 392 1.08 10.40 -25.31
CA PRO A 392 2.49 10.15 -25.65
C PRO A 392 3.35 11.41 -25.83
N ALA A 393 2.81 12.43 -26.52
CA ALA A 393 3.52 13.67 -26.80
C ALA A 393 3.77 14.54 -25.54
N GLU A 394 3.28 14.17 -24.36
CA GLU A 394 3.67 14.78 -23.08
C GLU A 394 4.74 13.96 -22.36
N VAL A 395 4.66 12.63 -22.44
CA VAL A 395 5.71 11.70 -21.97
C VAL A 395 7.03 12.03 -22.65
N GLU A 396 7.05 12.17 -23.99
CA GLU A 396 8.23 12.53 -24.78
C GLU A 396 8.95 13.80 -24.26
N LYS A 397 8.19 14.76 -23.72
CA LYS A 397 8.73 16.00 -23.15
C LYS A 397 9.28 15.80 -21.73
N ALA A 398 8.73 14.85 -20.98
CA ALA A 398 9.11 14.53 -19.61
C ALA A 398 10.26 13.52 -19.50
N VAL A 399 10.47 12.67 -20.51
CA VAL A 399 11.56 11.67 -20.56
C VAL A 399 12.92 12.24 -20.14
N PRO A 400 13.37 13.43 -20.58
CA PRO A 400 14.65 14.01 -20.13
C PRO A 400 14.72 14.36 -18.63
N GLU A 401 13.59 14.62 -17.97
CA GLU A 401 13.56 14.82 -16.51
C GLU A 401 13.59 13.50 -15.74
N PHE A 402 12.97 12.46 -16.28
CA PHE A 402 13.00 11.11 -15.73
C PHE A 402 14.35 10.40 -15.96
N GLU A 403 14.95 10.53 -17.16
CA GLU A 403 16.31 10.04 -17.45
C GLU A 403 17.38 10.76 -16.59
N LYS A 404 17.09 11.98 -16.12
CA LYS A 404 17.89 12.70 -15.12
C LYS A 404 17.65 12.21 -13.69
N ALA A 405 16.46 11.68 -13.38
CA ALA A 405 16.14 11.07 -12.09
C ALA A 405 16.71 9.64 -11.96
N SER A 406 16.67 8.86 -13.05
CA SER A 406 17.37 7.58 -13.20
C SER A 406 17.90 7.44 -14.63
N PRO A 407 19.23 7.43 -14.83
CA PRO A 407 19.83 7.09 -16.11
C PRO A 407 19.53 5.65 -16.55
N VAL A 408 19.18 4.75 -15.62
CA VAL A 408 18.86 3.33 -15.90
C VAL A 408 17.38 3.14 -16.26
N PHE A 409 16.46 3.61 -15.42
CA PHE A 409 15.03 3.30 -15.50
C PHE A 409 14.15 4.45 -16.02
N GLY A 410 14.70 5.66 -16.17
CA GLY A 410 13.91 6.88 -16.37
C GLY A 410 12.95 6.85 -17.54
N ARG A 411 13.39 6.37 -18.71
CA ARG A 411 12.52 6.23 -19.88
C ARG A 411 11.32 5.31 -19.61
N GLY A 412 11.57 4.13 -19.05
CA GLY A 412 10.53 3.16 -18.71
C GLY A 412 9.51 3.71 -17.72
N PHE A 413 9.96 4.41 -16.67
CA PHE A 413 9.06 5.01 -15.68
C PHE A 413 8.26 6.19 -16.24
N ALA A 414 8.81 6.98 -17.17
CA ALA A 414 8.08 8.05 -17.84
C ALA A 414 6.93 7.51 -18.68
N TRP A 415 7.17 6.44 -19.45
CA TRP A 415 6.14 5.79 -20.28
C TRP A 415 5.14 4.96 -19.47
N ALA A 416 5.56 4.28 -18.41
CA ALA A 416 4.64 3.56 -17.51
C ALA A 416 3.61 4.50 -16.85
N ALA A 417 3.99 5.75 -16.56
CA ALA A 417 3.11 6.77 -15.99
C ALA A 417 2.01 7.29 -16.95
N LEU A 418 2.01 6.87 -18.22
CA LEU A 418 0.93 7.16 -19.18
C LEU A 418 -0.32 6.30 -18.95
N ASN A 419 -0.23 5.21 -18.18
CA ASN A 419 -1.28 4.19 -18.04
C ASN A 419 -2.70 4.71 -17.73
N CYS A 420 -2.84 5.81 -16.97
CA CYS A 420 -4.12 6.40 -16.62
C CYS A 420 -4.73 7.30 -17.72
N ALA A 421 -3.99 7.68 -18.76
CA ALA A 421 -4.49 8.59 -19.81
C ALA A 421 -5.68 8.02 -20.60
N ALA A 422 -5.75 6.70 -20.72
CA ALA A 422 -6.84 5.98 -21.38
C ALA A 422 -7.91 5.44 -20.40
N TRP A 423 -7.88 5.86 -19.12
CA TRP A 423 -8.74 5.25 -18.09
C TRP A 423 -10.23 5.54 -18.34
N PRO A 424 -11.14 4.56 -18.18
CA PRO A 424 -12.52 4.67 -18.65
C PRO A 424 -13.47 5.35 -17.65
N VAL A 425 -12.94 5.91 -16.56
CA VAL A 425 -13.65 6.55 -15.45
C VAL A 425 -12.85 7.80 -15.06
N GLU A 426 -13.54 8.93 -14.90
CA GLU A 426 -12.92 10.18 -14.43
C GLU A 426 -12.36 10.03 -13.00
N PRO A 427 -11.23 10.67 -12.68
CA PRO A 427 -10.69 10.69 -11.33
C PRO A 427 -11.63 11.40 -10.34
N THR A 428 -11.60 10.98 -9.09
CA THR A 428 -12.45 11.49 -8.00
C THR A 428 -11.67 12.12 -6.84
N GLY A 429 -10.38 11.80 -6.72
CA GLY A 429 -9.45 12.45 -5.79
C GLY A 429 -8.54 13.47 -6.50
N THR A 430 -7.96 14.35 -5.70
CA THR A 430 -6.97 15.36 -6.14
C THR A 430 -5.85 15.47 -5.09
N PRO A 431 -4.64 15.91 -5.46
CA PRO A 431 -3.56 16.15 -4.50
C PRO A 431 -3.95 17.18 -3.45
N HIS A 432 -3.80 16.84 -2.16
CA HIS A 432 -4.10 17.73 -1.04
C HIS A 432 -3.26 17.36 0.19
N ARG A 433 -3.04 18.32 1.10
CA ARG A 433 -2.41 18.01 2.39
C ARG A 433 -3.38 17.26 3.29
N THR A 434 -2.93 16.20 3.94
CA THR A 434 -3.72 15.46 4.94
C THR A 434 -3.31 15.88 6.35
N GLU A 435 -4.15 16.67 7.01
CA GLU A 435 -3.81 17.30 8.29
C GLU A 435 -4.40 16.57 9.50
N ALA A 436 -5.47 15.79 9.31
CA ALA A 436 -6.09 14.92 10.30
C ALA A 436 -6.35 15.61 11.66
N GLU A 437 -6.87 16.84 11.64
CA GLU A 437 -7.02 17.68 12.84
C GLU A 437 -7.77 16.96 13.98
N GLY A 438 -7.14 16.87 15.15
CA GLY A 438 -7.70 16.22 16.33
C GLY A 438 -7.57 14.69 16.36
N ALA A 439 -6.83 14.09 15.42
CA ALA A 439 -6.40 12.71 15.52
C ALA A 439 -5.51 12.45 16.75
N ALA A 440 -5.52 11.21 17.24
CA ALA A 440 -4.51 10.76 18.19
C ALA A 440 -3.15 10.56 17.46
N PRO A 441 -1.99 10.75 18.13
CA PRO A 441 -0.69 10.81 17.47
C PRO A 441 -0.42 9.65 16.51
N ILE A 442 0.07 9.96 15.32
CA ILE A 442 0.28 9.00 14.21
C ILE A 442 1.77 8.80 13.98
N VAL A 443 2.21 7.54 13.90
CA VAL A 443 3.61 7.21 13.63
C VAL A 443 3.80 7.02 12.13
N VAL A 444 4.63 7.85 11.52
CA VAL A 444 5.03 7.77 10.11
C VAL A 444 6.45 7.20 10.07
N VAL A 445 6.66 6.14 9.29
CA VAL A 445 7.93 5.42 9.21
C VAL A 445 8.48 5.51 7.79
N GLY A 446 9.74 5.91 7.67
CA GLY A 446 10.41 6.09 6.38
C GLY A 446 11.81 5.48 6.36
N THR A 447 12.10 4.68 5.35
CA THR A 447 13.43 4.10 5.10
C THR A 447 14.25 5.04 4.22
N THR A 448 15.49 5.37 4.59
CA THR A 448 16.25 6.46 3.93
C THR A 448 16.63 6.17 2.47
N ARG A 449 16.61 4.89 2.06
CA ARG A 449 16.82 4.44 0.67
C ARG A 449 15.69 3.52 0.21
N ASP A 450 14.45 3.88 0.58
CA ASP A 450 13.23 3.25 0.06
C ASP A 450 13.06 3.56 -1.45
N PRO A 451 12.91 2.54 -2.32
CA PRO A 451 12.74 2.77 -3.75
C PRO A 451 11.33 3.20 -4.15
N ALA A 452 10.31 2.72 -3.44
CA ALA A 452 8.91 2.82 -3.85
C ALA A 452 8.17 3.96 -3.12
N THR A 453 8.57 4.28 -1.91
CA THR A 453 8.10 5.45 -1.15
C THR A 453 9.27 6.25 -0.60
N PRO A 454 9.93 7.08 -1.44
CA PRO A 454 11.15 7.79 -1.08
C PRO A 454 11.03 8.59 0.22
N TYR A 455 12.06 8.50 1.07
CA TYR A 455 12.08 9.01 2.44
C TYR A 455 11.49 10.43 2.66
N LYS A 456 11.69 11.35 1.72
CA LYS A 456 11.13 12.71 1.77
C LYS A 456 9.59 12.76 1.83
N TRP A 457 8.89 11.74 1.34
CA TRP A 457 7.44 11.61 1.47
C TRP A 457 7.03 11.28 2.91
N ALA A 458 7.83 10.50 3.63
CA ALA A 458 7.63 10.23 5.06
C ALA A 458 7.88 11.49 5.91
N GLU A 459 8.90 12.28 5.55
CA GLU A 459 9.13 13.60 6.16
C GLU A 459 7.93 14.53 5.89
N SER A 460 7.47 14.63 4.63
CA SER A 460 6.32 15.46 4.24
C SER A 460 5.02 15.05 4.92
N LEU A 461 4.68 13.75 4.97
CA LEU A 461 3.46 13.28 5.63
C LEU A 461 3.52 13.49 7.16
N ALA A 462 4.69 13.33 7.78
CA ALA A 462 4.87 13.63 9.20
C ALA A 462 4.69 15.12 9.52
N ASP A 463 5.11 16.01 8.62
CA ASP A 463 4.93 17.48 8.68
C ASP A 463 3.56 17.96 8.13
N GLN A 464 2.76 17.07 7.57
CA GLN A 464 1.35 17.32 7.22
C GLN A 464 0.42 17.04 8.40
N LEU A 465 0.57 15.88 9.02
CA LEU A 465 -0.32 15.43 10.09
C LEU A 465 -0.14 16.29 11.34
N SER A 466 -1.23 16.92 11.81
CA SER A 466 -1.29 17.75 13.02
C SER A 466 -0.83 17.06 14.32
N SER A 467 -0.74 15.73 14.31
CA SER A 467 -0.20 14.90 15.39
C SER A 467 0.81 13.85 14.88
N GLY A 468 1.45 14.12 13.75
CA GLY A 468 2.46 13.26 13.13
C GLY A 468 3.71 13.07 14.00
N THR A 469 4.40 11.96 13.77
CA THR A 469 5.67 11.63 14.42
C THR A 469 6.50 10.74 13.49
N LEU A 470 7.60 11.29 12.98
CA LEU A 470 8.54 10.60 12.11
C LEU A 470 9.44 9.62 12.88
N LEU A 471 9.56 8.41 12.34
CA LEU A 471 10.51 7.36 12.72
C LEU A 471 11.34 6.98 11.48
N THR A 472 12.63 7.29 11.49
CA THR A 472 13.55 7.01 10.39
C THR A 472 14.20 5.64 10.55
N TYR A 473 14.19 4.82 9.49
CA TYR A 473 15.06 3.65 9.34
C TYR A 473 16.20 3.97 8.36
N GLU A 474 17.47 3.87 8.78
CA GLU A 474 18.61 4.28 7.96
C GLU A 474 19.15 3.18 7.01
N GLY A 475 18.29 2.23 6.64
CA GLY A 475 18.58 1.08 5.75
C GLY A 475 18.17 1.25 4.28
N ASP A 476 18.14 0.13 3.56
CA ASP A 476 17.71 0.00 2.16
C ASP A 476 16.38 -0.79 2.04
N GLY A 477 15.77 -0.74 0.85
CA GLY A 477 14.52 -1.43 0.55
C GLY A 477 13.28 -0.75 1.15
N HIS A 478 12.12 -1.33 0.87
CA HIS A 478 10.82 -0.73 1.13
C HIS A 478 10.29 -1.10 2.53
N THR A 479 9.71 -0.13 3.26
CA THR A 479 9.19 -0.28 4.64
C THR A 479 10.26 -0.70 5.68
N ALA A 480 9.89 -0.84 6.96
CA ALA A 480 10.84 -1.17 8.04
C ALA A 480 10.32 -2.13 9.14
N TYR A 481 9.03 -2.17 9.45
CA TYR A 481 8.49 -2.93 10.59
C TYR A 481 8.57 -4.44 10.37
N GLY A 482 9.21 -5.16 11.28
CA GLY A 482 9.44 -6.60 11.16
C GLY A 482 10.53 -6.98 10.14
N ARG A 483 11.29 -6.02 9.60
CA ARG A 483 12.47 -6.27 8.73
C ARG A 483 13.78 -6.48 9.51
N GLY A 484 13.76 -6.45 10.85
CA GLY A 484 14.86 -6.92 11.70
C GLY A 484 15.58 -5.87 12.55
N SER A 485 15.24 -4.58 12.43
CA SER A 485 15.76 -3.55 13.35
C SER A 485 15.00 -3.58 14.68
N ASP A 486 15.67 -4.08 15.74
CA ASP A 486 15.19 -4.00 17.13
C ASP A 486 14.78 -2.57 17.53
N CYS A 487 15.42 -1.55 16.95
CA CYS A 487 15.17 -0.14 17.23
C CYS A 487 13.84 0.35 16.65
N ILE A 488 13.51 -0.09 15.41
CA ILE A 488 12.22 0.17 14.75
C ILE A 488 11.13 -0.63 15.46
N ASP A 489 11.31 -1.94 15.59
CA ASP A 489 10.32 -2.85 16.16
C ASP A 489 9.97 -2.46 17.59
N THR A 490 10.95 -2.11 18.44
CA THR A 490 10.68 -1.65 19.80
C THR A 490 9.87 -0.34 19.82
N ALA A 491 10.17 0.63 18.95
CA ALA A 491 9.43 1.89 18.89
C ALA A 491 7.97 1.67 18.48
N ILE A 492 7.75 0.88 17.42
CA ILE A 492 6.43 0.57 16.91
C ILE A 492 5.65 -0.31 17.90
N ASN A 493 6.30 -1.28 18.55
CA ASN A 493 5.67 -2.11 19.57
C ASN A 493 5.26 -1.30 20.82
N THR A 494 6.08 -0.38 21.32
CA THR A 494 5.72 0.50 22.45
C THR A 494 4.54 1.41 22.09
N TYR A 495 4.52 1.97 20.89
CA TYR A 495 3.37 2.74 20.42
C TYR A 495 2.10 1.88 20.29
N LEU A 496 2.19 0.73 19.61
CA LEU A 496 1.06 -0.19 19.42
C LEU A 496 0.55 -0.79 20.74
N LEU A 497 1.39 -1.00 21.76
CA LEU A 497 0.96 -1.61 23.03
C LEU A 497 0.52 -0.59 24.07
N ASP A 498 1.34 0.45 24.29
CA ASP A 498 1.16 1.39 25.39
C ASP A 498 0.54 2.72 24.93
N GLY A 499 0.65 3.06 23.64
CA GLY A 499 0.13 4.30 23.05
C GLY A 499 1.14 5.45 23.08
N THR A 500 2.39 5.17 23.45
CA THR A 500 3.47 6.16 23.51
C THR A 500 4.20 6.18 22.18
N PRO A 501 4.06 7.22 21.34
CA PRO A 501 4.82 7.33 20.10
C PRO A 501 6.32 7.50 20.39
N PRO A 502 7.22 7.24 19.42
CA PRO A 502 8.61 7.66 19.53
C PRO A 502 8.71 9.19 19.65
N LYS A 503 9.92 9.70 19.94
CA LYS A 503 10.17 11.14 19.73
C LYS A 503 10.14 11.42 18.23
N ASN A 504 9.57 12.56 17.82
CA ASN A 504 9.60 12.97 16.42
C ASN A 504 11.06 13.08 15.93
N GLY A 505 11.35 12.58 14.74
CA GLY A 505 12.70 12.46 14.20
C GLY A 505 13.58 11.42 14.91
N LYS A 506 13.00 10.40 15.57
CA LYS A 506 13.80 9.27 16.09
C LYS A 506 14.40 8.52 14.91
N LYS A 507 15.72 8.33 14.93
CA LYS A 507 16.45 7.50 13.97
C LYS A 507 16.77 6.11 14.54
N CYS A 508 16.84 5.14 13.64
CA CYS A 508 17.19 3.75 13.89
C CYS A 508 18.00 3.17 12.72
N THR A 509 18.84 2.18 13.03
CA THR A 509 19.61 1.35 12.08
C THR A 509 19.19 -0.11 12.19
#